data_AF-A0ABD5JP02-F1
#
_entry.id   AF-A0ABD5JP02-F1
#
_cell.length_a   1.000
_cell.length_b   1.000
_cell.length_c   1.000
_cell.angle_alpha   90.00
_cell.angle_beta   90.00
_cell.angle_gamma   90.00
#
_symmetry.space_group_name_H-M   'P 1'
#
loop_
_entity.id
_entity.type
_entity.pdbx_description
1 polymer ?
#
loop_
_entity_poly.entity_id
_entity_poly.type
_entity_poly.pdbx_seq_one_letter_code
_entity_poly.pdbx_strand_id
1 'polypeptide(L)'
;LAATNHPYPITPRKMVAVAGGMHCAETTAQARLEAKPLFEMAKLSTDAYERLSKLSKDYAYMGAVKDIDFNDEEYMFERSQGFMVGDPEHCIEHVQRYADMGVEALVLRVDSLPHDQLMRSIELFGKYVIPRFKHPRNVVRSADDVLAEIRAARPAHEEALRQFNDTHNLAQKETVR
;
A
#
# COMPACT_ATOMS: atom_id res chain seq x y z
N LEU A 1 -8.08 22.67 17.60
CA LEU A 1 -6.87 22.02 18.15
C LEU A 1 -5.68 22.56 17.37
N ALA A 2 -4.71 23.21 18.02
CA ALA A 2 -3.47 23.61 17.36
C ALA A 2 -2.52 22.40 17.32
N ALA A 3 -2.01 22.06 16.13
CA ALA A 3 -1.08 20.95 15.99
C ALA A 3 0.28 21.30 16.62
N THR A 4 0.92 20.32 17.26
CA THR A 4 2.28 20.44 17.79
C THR A 4 3.28 20.62 16.65
N ASN A 5 4.36 21.37 16.87
CA ASN A 5 5.37 21.58 15.84
C ASN A 5 6.14 20.27 15.59
N HIS A 6 6.16 19.77 14.36
CA HIS A 6 6.85 18.53 13.99
C HIS A 6 8.20 18.84 13.32
N PRO A 7 9.30 18.17 13.70
CA PRO A 7 10.64 18.44 13.15
C PRO A 7 10.83 17.93 11.72
N TYR A 8 9.96 17.04 11.25
CA TYR A 8 10.01 16.47 9.91
C TYR A 8 9.01 17.15 8.98
N PRO A 9 9.37 17.35 7.70
CA PRO A 9 8.46 17.96 6.74
C PRO A 9 7.20 17.10 6.57
N ILE A 10 6.04 17.73 6.74
CA ILE A 10 4.76 17.14 6.36
C ILE A 10 4.84 16.85 4.87
N THR A 11 4.64 15.59 4.49
CA THR A 11 4.59 15.20 3.08
C THR A 11 3.12 15.04 2.69
N PRO A 12 2.41 16.12 2.32
CA PRO A 12 1.01 16.01 1.91
C PRO A 12 0.93 15.10 0.70
N ARG A 13 0.04 14.11 0.77
CA ARG A 13 -0.26 13.18 -0.31
C ARG A 13 -1.76 12.95 -0.38
N LYS A 14 -2.30 12.87 -1.59
CA LYS A 14 -3.67 12.38 -1.79
C LYS A 14 -3.68 10.87 -1.51
N MET A 15 -4.18 10.48 -0.34
CA MET A 15 -4.17 9.11 0.12
C MET A 15 -5.60 8.56 0.19
N VAL A 16 -5.77 7.31 -0.24
CA VAL A 16 -7.00 6.54 -0.05
C VAL A 16 -6.69 5.27 0.74
N ALA A 17 -7.56 4.95 1.71
CA ALA A 17 -7.53 3.70 2.44
C ALA A 17 -8.64 2.77 1.92
N VAL A 18 -8.26 1.61 1.41
CA VAL A 18 -9.18 0.55 0.97
C VAL A 18 -9.47 -0.33 2.19
N ALA A 19 -10.57 -0.04 2.87
CA ALA A 19 -10.85 -0.57 4.21
C ALA A 19 -11.59 -1.91 4.26
N GLY A 20 -12.29 -2.29 3.18
CA GLY A 20 -13.02 -3.56 3.07
C GLY A 20 -12.10 -4.77 2.97
N GLY A 21 -10.98 -4.63 2.26
CA GLY A 21 -9.89 -5.61 2.26
C GLY A 21 -9.25 -5.82 0.89
N MET A 22 -8.05 -6.37 0.90
CA MET A 22 -7.29 -6.68 -0.30
C MET A 22 -6.92 -8.16 -0.34
N HIS A 23 -7.16 -8.81 -1.48
CA HIS A 23 -6.71 -10.18 -1.72
C HIS A 23 -6.31 -10.40 -3.17
N CYS A 24 -5.05 -10.79 -3.40
CA CYS A 24 -4.52 -11.15 -4.71
C CYS A 24 -4.28 -12.66 -4.76
N ALA A 25 -4.84 -13.34 -5.76
CA ALA A 25 -4.58 -14.77 -6.02
C ALA A 25 -4.11 -15.00 -7.46
N GLU A 26 -3.86 -16.24 -7.86
CA GLU A 26 -3.42 -16.59 -9.21
C GLU A 26 -4.46 -16.25 -10.28
N THR A 27 -5.74 -16.34 -9.93
CA THR A 27 -6.86 -16.01 -10.82
C THR A 27 -7.91 -15.21 -10.06
N THR A 28 -8.64 -14.34 -10.78
CA THR A 28 -9.73 -13.57 -10.18
C THR A 28 -10.82 -14.47 -9.58
N ALA A 29 -11.12 -15.61 -10.21
CA ALA A 29 -12.11 -16.57 -9.69
C ALA A 29 -11.69 -17.16 -8.32
N GLN A 30 -10.41 -17.53 -8.18
CA GLN A 30 -9.86 -18.01 -6.91
C GLN A 30 -9.86 -16.90 -5.86
N ALA A 31 -9.42 -15.70 -6.20
CA ALA A 31 -9.40 -14.57 -5.28
C ALA A 31 -10.80 -14.28 -4.70
N ARG A 32 -11.83 -14.24 -5.55
CA ARG A 32 -13.21 -14.01 -5.12
C ARG A 32 -13.74 -15.13 -4.23
N LEU A 33 -13.39 -16.39 -4.51
CA LEU A 33 -13.77 -17.53 -3.67
C LEU A 33 -13.13 -17.44 -2.27
N GLU A 34 -11.85 -17.09 -2.20
CA GLU A 34 -11.08 -16.99 -0.95
C GLU A 34 -11.44 -15.74 -0.13
N ALA A 35 -11.87 -14.66 -0.78
CA ALA A 35 -12.14 -13.36 -0.16
C ALA A 35 -13.46 -13.25 0.62
N LYS A 36 -14.31 -14.29 0.62
CA LYS A 36 -15.58 -14.29 1.36
C LYS A 36 -15.49 -13.86 2.83
N PRO A 37 -14.45 -14.25 3.62
CA PRO A 37 -14.29 -13.78 4.99
C PRO A 37 -14.17 -12.26 5.14
N LEU A 38 -13.72 -11.54 4.10
CA LEU A 38 -13.64 -10.07 4.13
C LEU A 38 -15.03 -9.43 4.29
N PHE A 39 -16.05 -10.02 3.68
CA PHE A 39 -17.43 -9.54 3.78
C PHE A 39 -18.00 -9.73 5.18
N GLU A 40 -17.69 -10.86 5.82
CA GLU A 40 -18.10 -11.10 7.21
C GLU A 40 -17.47 -10.08 8.17
N MET A 41 -16.21 -9.71 7.94
CA MET A 41 -15.54 -8.67 8.72
C MET A 41 -16.17 -7.28 8.50
N ALA A 42 -16.45 -6.93 7.24
CA ALA A 42 -17.11 -5.67 6.89
C ALA A 42 -18.53 -5.58 7.48
N LYS A 43 -19.28 -6.69 7.44
CA LYS A 43 -20.60 -6.82 8.05
C LYS A 43 -20.53 -6.68 9.56
N LEU A 44 -19.65 -7.43 10.24
CA LEU A 44 -19.52 -7.38 11.70
C LEU A 44 -19.17 -5.97 12.21
N SER A 45 -18.23 -5.31 11.54
CA SER A 45 -17.84 -3.94 11.89
C SER A 45 -18.96 -2.93 11.64
N THR A 46 -19.74 -3.10 10.57
CA THR A 46 -20.84 -2.21 10.24
C THR A 46 -22.06 -2.41 11.14
N ASP A 47 -22.40 -3.66 11.47
CA ASP A 47 -23.48 -4.01 12.40
C ASP A 47 -23.26 -3.38 13.79
N ALA A 48 -22.00 -3.22 14.21
CA ALA A 48 -21.68 -2.55 15.46
C ALA A 48 -22.17 -1.09 15.48
N TYR A 49 -22.13 -0.38 14.34
CA TYR A 49 -22.62 0.99 14.21
C TYR A 49 -24.14 1.08 14.38
N GLU A 50 -24.89 0.14 13.79
CA GLU A 50 -26.35 0.08 13.98
C GLU A 50 -26.72 -0.23 15.43
N ARG A 51 -25.95 -1.10 16.10
CA ARG A 51 -26.16 -1.37 17.53
C ARG A 51 -25.88 -0.14 18.37
N LEU A 52 -24.78 0.58 18.10
CA LEU A 52 -24.41 1.81 18.80
C LEU A 52 -25.47 2.90 18.62
N SER A 53 -26.07 3.02 17.43
CA SER A 53 -27.11 4.02 17.18
C SER A 53 -28.37 3.82 18.02
N LYS A 54 -28.61 2.59 18.50
CA LYS A 54 -29.73 2.25 19.42
C LYS A 54 -29.38 2.53 20.89
N LEU A 55 -28.10 2.67 21.24
CA LEU A 55 -27.62 2.84 22.61
C LEU A 55 -27.45 4.31 23.03
N SER A 56 -27.25 5.24 22.09
CA SER A 56 -27.14 6.66 22.38
C SER A 56 -27.69 7.54 21.26
N LYS A 57 -28.36 8.63 21.63
CA LYS A 57 -28.87 9.65 20.69
C LYS A 57 -27.73 10.32 19.92
N ASP A 58 -26.56 10.47 20.52
CA ASP A 58 -25.39 11.11 19.88
C ASP A 58 -24.84 10.27 18.72
N TYR A 59 -25.10 8.96 18.73
CA TYR A 59 -24.72 8.03 17.66
C TYR A 59 -25.89 7.67 16.74
N ALA A 60 -27.05 8.33 16.85
CA ALA A 60 -28.23 7.99 16.05
C ALA A 60 -27.93 8.00 14.53
N TYR A 61 -27.07 8.91 14.07
CA TYR A 61 -26.65 9.01 12.66
C TYR A 61 -25.98 7.74 12.13
N MET A 62 -25.33 6.95 12.99
CA MET A 62 -24.67 5.71 12.61
C MET A 62 -25.66 4.65 12.13
N GLY A 63 -26.95 4.77 12.46
CA GLY A 63 -28.00 3.87 11.97
C GLY A 63 -28.29 3.97 10.46
N ALA A 64 -27.67 4.92 9.76
CA ALA A 64 -27.77 5.05 8.31
C ALA A 64 -27.22 3.84 7.52
N VAL A 65 -26.43 2.97 8.17
CA VAL A 65 -25.79 1.81 7.54
C VAL A 65 -26.65 0.54 7.50
N LYS A 66 -27.87 0.58 8.06
CA LYS A 66 -28.73 -0.60 8.27
C LYS A 66 -29.18 -1.33 6.99
N ASP A 67 -29.14 -0.66 5.84
CA ASP A 67 -29.69 -1.17 4.57
C ASP A 67 -28.57 -1.61 3.59
N ILE A 68 -27.34 -1.83 4.07
CA ILE A 68 -26.23 -2.31 3.23
C ILE A 68 -26.36 -3.83 3.03
N ASP A 69 -26.44 -4.26 1.77
CA ASP A 69 -26.40 -5.68 1.42
C ASP A 69 -24.95 -6.16 1.23
N PHE A 70 -24.41 -6.81 2.24
CA PHE A 70 -23.06 -7.40 2.21
C PHE A 70 -22.95 -8.66 1.34
N ASN A 71 -24.06 -9.20 0.82
CA ASN A 71 -24.07 -10.40 -0.02
C ASN A 71 -24.02 -10.09 -1.52
N ASP A 72 -24.17 -8.82 -1.92
CA ASP A 72 -23.98 -8.40 -3.31
C ASP A 72 -22.48 -8.40 -3.65
N GLU A 73 -21.94 -9.59 -3.95
CA GLU A 73 -20.51 -9.78 -4.19
C GLU A 73 -19.99 -8.87 -5.32
N GLU A 74 -20.79 -8.64 -6.37
CA GLU A 74 -20.40 -7.80 -7.50
C GLU A 74 -20.31 -6.33 -7.08
N TYR A 75 -21.29 -5.83 -6.32
CA TYR A 75 -21.19 -4.50 -5.75
C TYR A 75 -19.98 -4.38 -4.82
N MET A 76 -19.78 -5.36 -3.93
CA MET A 76 -18.72 -5.33 -2.94
C MET A 76 -17.33 -5.35 -3.59
N PHE A 77 -17.09 -6.25 -4.53
CA PHE A 77 -15.79 -6.37 -5.20
C PHE A 77 -15.53 -5.24 -6.21
N GLU A 78 -16.52 -4.80 -6.99
CA GLU A 78 -16.24 -3.92 -8.14
C GLU A 78 -16.73 -2.49 -7.98
N ARG A 79 -17.81 -2.25 -7.21
CA ARG A 79 -18.51 -0.96 -7.24
C ARG A 79 -18.33 -0.16 -5.96
N SER A 80 -18.16 -0.81 -4.82
CA SER A 80 -18.04 -0.17 -3.51
C SER A 80 -16.77 0.66 -3.34
N GLN A 81 -15.72 0.38 -4.14
CA GLN A 81 -14.36 0.89 -3.93
C GLN A 81 -13.80 0.59 -2.52
N GLY A 82 -14.44 -0.33 -1.78
CA GLY A 82 -13.98 -0.75 -0.46
C GLY A 82 -13.02 -1.94 -0.51
N PHE A 83 -13.00 -2.69 -1.60
CA PHE A 83 -12.27 -3.94 -1.74
C PHE A 83 -11.38 -3.92 -2.98
N MET A 84 -10.30 -4.70 -2.94
CA MET A 84 -9.41 -4.94 -4.06
C MET A 84 -9.13 -6.45 -4.11
N VAL A 85 -9.91 -7.18 -4.90
CA VAL A 85 -9.88 -8.64 -4.92
C VAL A 85 -9.81 -9.14 -6.36
N GLY A 86 -8.75 -9.87 -6.69
CA GLY A 86 -8.57 -10.41 -8.04
C GLY A 86 -7.21 -11.06 -8.26
N ASP A 87 -6.88 -11.32 -9.52
CA ASP A 87 -5.51 -11.62 -9.93
C ASP A 87 -4.66 -10.34 -10.06
N PRO A 88 -3.36 -10.43 -10.37
CA PRO A 88 -2.52 -9.25 -10.49
C PRO A 88 -2.98 -8.22 -11.51
N GLU A 89 -3.49 -8.64 -12.67
CA GLU A 89 -3.97 -7.69 -13.70
C GLU A 89 -5.23 -6.97 -13.20
N HIS A 90 -6.15 -7.70 -12.57
CA HIS A 90 -7.33 -7.09 -11.97
C HIS A 90 -6.98 -6.10 -10.85
N CYS A 91 -5.99 -6.45 -10.02
CA CYS A 91 -5.45 -5.53 -9.00
C CYS A 91 -4.81 -4.28 -9.63
N ILE A 92 -4.08 -4.41 -10.75
CA ILE A 92 -3.52 -3.28 -11.49
C ILE A 92 -4.64 -2.36 -11.99
N GLU A 93 -5.70 -2.90 -12.57
CA GLU A 93 -6.85 -2.10 -13.01
C GLU A 93 -7.48 -1.31 -11.85
N HIS A 94 -7.65 -1.95 -10.70
CA HIS A 94 -8.15 -1.30 -9.49
C HIS A 94 -7.25 -0.16 -9.02
N VAL A 95 -5.93 -0.40 -8.92
CA VAL A 95 -4.96 0.64 -8.54
C VAL A 95 -4.97 1.78 -9.57
N GLN A 96 -5.10 1.48 -10.86
CA GLN A 96 -5.15 2.47 -11.93
C GLN A 96 -6.37 3.39 -11.80
N ARG A 97 -7.55 2.87 -11.41
CA ARG A 97 -8.75 3.70 -11.16
C ARG A 97 -8.47 4.80 -10.13
N TYR A 98 -7.77 4.47 -9.04
CA TYR A 98 -7.37 5.46 -8.02
C TYR A 98 -6.31 6.43 -8.55
N ALA A 99 -5.32 5.93 -9.29
CA ALA A 99 -4.29 6.77 -9.90
C ALA A 99 -4.90 7.80 -10.87
N ASP A 100 -5.90 7.40 -11.65
CA ASP A 100 -6.63 8.27 -12.59
C ASP A 100 -7.44 9.36 -11.86
N MET A 101 -7.89 9.09 -10.63
CA MET A 101 -8.49 10.10 -9.73
C MET A 101 -7.45 11.03 -9.08
N GLY A 102 -6.16 10.84 -9.36
CA GLY A 102 -5.05 11.62 -8.82
C GLY A 102 -4.64 11.20 -7.41
N VAL A 103 -4.95 9.97 -6.98
CA VAL A 103 -4.46 9.40 -5.72
C VAL A 103 -2.97 9.07 -5.86
N GLU A 104 -2.18 9.44 -4.85
CA GLU A 104 -0.72 9.28 -4.83
C GLU A 104 -0.25 8.19 -3.86
N ALA A 105 -1.15 7.71 -3.00
CA ALA A 105 -0.87 6.64 -2.04
C ALA A 105 -2.13 5.82 -1.74
N LEU A 106 -1.98 4.49 -1.74
CA LEU A 106 -3.00 3.56 -1.29
C LEU A 106 -2.57 2.89 0.00
N VAL A 107 -3.49 2.81 0.95
CA VAL A 107 -3.37 1.98 2.16
C VAL A 107 -4.32 0.81 2.00
N LEU A 108 -3.77 -0.40 1.92
CA LEU A 108 -4.53 -1.61 1.69
C LEU A 108 -4.62 -2.40 2.98
N ARG A 109 -5.82 -2.87 3.31
CA ARG A 109 -6.04 -3.71 4.48
C ARG A 109 -5.86 -5.18 4.11
N VAL A 110 -4.89 -5.85 4.72
CA VAL A 110 -4.44 -7.21 4.37
C VAL A 110 -4.53 -8.12 5.60
N ASP A 111 -5.75 -8.50 5.96
CA ASP A 111 -6.05 -9.36 7.11
C ASP A 111 -7.25 -10.26 6.82
N SER A 112 -7.74 -10.97 7.84
CA SER A 112 -9.01 -11.72 7.80
C SER A 112 -9.03 -12.97 6.91
N LEU A 113 -7.91 -13.32 6.25
CA LEU A 113 -7.71 -14.59 5.55
C LEU A 113 -6.64 -15.45 6.26
N PRO A 114 -6.58 -16.78 5.96
CA PRO A 114 -5.46 -17.63 6.34
C PRO A 114 -4.09 -17.02 6.01
N HIS A 115 -3.11 -17.20 6.91
CA HIS A 115 -1.82 -16.52 6.83
C HIS A 115 -1.05 -16.83 5.54
N ASP A 116 -1.11 -18.08 5.06
CA ASP A 116 -0.50 -18.51 3.81
C ASP A 116 -1.09 -17.79 2.60
N GLN A 117 -2.41 -17.61 2.55
CA GLN A 117 -3.08 -16.82 1.51
C GLN A 117 -2.69 -15.34 1.57
N LEU A 118 -2.62 -14.76 2.77
CA LEU A 118 -2.17 -13.37 2.94
C LEU A 118 -0.72 -13.19 2.45
N MET A 119 0.18 -14.09 2.82
CA MET A 119 1.58 -14.04 2.38
C MET A 119 1.70 -14.22 0.87
N ARG A 120 0.90 -15.12 0.29
CA ARG A 120 0.84 -15.31 -1.16
C ARG A 120 0.33 -14.08 -1.89
N SER A 121 -0.73 -13.46 -1.37
CA SER A 121 -1.28 -12.21 -1.87
C SER A 121 -0.25 -11.08 -1.87
N ILE A 122 0.49 -10.91 -0.76
CA ILE A 122 1.58 -9.95 -0.65
C ILE A 122 2.68 -10.22 -1.68
N GLU A 123 3.06 -11.48 -1.89
CA GLU A 123 4.07 -11.87 -2.88
C GLU A 123 3.63 -11.51 -4.30
N LEU A 124 2.41 -11.90 -4.70
CA LEU A 124 1.86 -11.60 -6.02
C LEU A 124 1.74 -10.09 -6.25
N PHE A 125 1.22 -9.37 -5.27
CA PHE A 125 1.06 -7.93 -5.35
C PHE A 125 2.42 -7.21 -5.47
N GLY A 126 3.40 -7.62 -4.67
CA GLY A 126 4.75 -7.07 -4.70
C GLY A 126 5.51 -7.38 -6.00
N LYS A 127 5.31 -8.58 -6.56
CA LYS A 127 6.01 -9.04 -7.77
C LYS A 127 5.42 -8.50 -9.06
N TYR A 128 4.10 -8.33 -9.13
CA TYR A 128 3.41 -8.05 -10.40
C TYR A 128 2.68 -6.70 -10.40
N VAL A 129 2.08 -6.29 -9.28
CA VAL A 129 1.25 -5.08 -9.22
C VAL A 129 2.10 -3.84 -8.97
N ILE A 130 2.85 -3.79 -7.86
CA ILE A 130 3.66 -2.61 -7.48
C ILE A 130 4.62 -2.18 -8.60
N PRO A 131 5.37 -3.09 -9.28
CA PRO A 131 6.32 -2.70 -10.31
C PRO A 131 5.68 -2.06 -11.55
N ARG A 132 4.37 -2.25 -11.76
CA ARG A 132 3.65 -1.68 -12.90
C ARG A 132 3.50 -0.17 -12.80
N PHE A 133 3.51 0.37 -11.59
CA PHE A 133 3.41 1.80 -11.31
C PHE A 133 4.81 2.36 -11.10
N LYS A 134 5.22 3.34 -11.91
CA LYS A 134 6.55 3.96 -11.84
C LYS A 134 6.46 5.34 -11.18
N HIS A 135 6.19 5.37 -9.88
CA HIS A 135 6.25 6.62 -9.12
C HIS A 135 7.71 6.88 -8.67
N PRO A 136 8.26 8.11 -8.77
CA PRO A 136 9.65 8.43 -8.36
C PRO A 136 10.00 8.14 -6.89
N ARG A 137 8.99 7.83 -6.08
CA ARG A 137 9.09 7.51 -4.65
C ARG A 137 8.71 6.05 -4.35
N ASN A 138 8.60 5.21 -5.37
CA ASN A 138 8.34 3.79 -5.20
C ASN A 138 9.56 3.08 -4.63
N VAL A 139 9.31 2.15 -3.71
CA VAL A 139 10.35 1.32 -3.09
C VAL A 139 10.92 0.29 -4.07
N VAL A 140 10.11 -0.13 -5.04
CA VAL A 140 10.55 -0.98 -6.15
C VAL A 140 11.02 -0.07 -7.28
N ARG A 141 12.34 -0.04 -7.49
CA ARG A 141 12.99 0.70 -8.59
C ARG A 141 13.55 -0.31 -9.57
N SER A 142 13.55 0.02 -10.87
CA SER A 142 14.19 -0.88 -11.84
C SER A 142 15.70 -0.94 -11.57
N ALA A 143 16.33 -2.08 -11.88
CA ALA A 143 17.77 -2.21 -11.72
C ALA A 143 18.53 -1.14 -12.52
N ASP A 144 18.02 -0.78 -13.70
CA ASP A 144 18.59 0.27 -14.53
C ASP A 144 18.51 1.64 -13.87
N ASP A 145 17.38 2.01 -13.26
CA ASP A 145 17.23 3.28 -12.53
C ASP A 145 18.21 3.34 -11.34
N VAL A 146 18.33 2.24 -10.58
CA VAL A 146 19.28 2.14 -9.46
C VAL A 146 20.71 2.29 -9.96
N LEU A 147 21.07 1.61 -11.04
CA LEU A 147 22.42 1.68 -11.62
C LEU A 147 22.72 3.07 -12.18
N ALA A 148 21.74 3.74 -12.79
CA ALA A 148 21.88 5.10 -13.30
C ALA A 148 22.17 6.10 -12.17
N GLU A 149 21.42 6.02 -11.07
CA GLU A 149 21.68 6.86 -9.89
C GLU A 149 23.05 6.59 -9.25
N ILE A 150 23.44 5.32 -9.10
CA ILE A 150 24.77 4.95 -8.57
C ILE A 150 25.87 5.53 -9.46
N ARG A 151 25.71 5.46 -10.79
CA ARG A 151 26.67 6.04 -11.75
C ARG A 151 26.72 7.57 -11.62
N ALA A 152 25.58 8.23 -11.48
CA ALA A 152 25.51 9.68 -11.31
C ALA A 152 26.13 10.16 -9.99
N ALA A 153 25.99 9.40 -8.90
CA ALA A 153 26.55 9.73 -7.59
C ALA A 153 28.07 9.42 -7.48
N ARG A 154 28.61 8.61 -8.38
CA ARG A 154 30.00 8.11 -8.32
C ARG A 154 31.07 9.21 -8.28
N PRO A 155 31.02 10.28 -9.11
CA PRO A 155 32.07 11.30 -9.10
C PRO A 155 32.19 12.01 -7.75
N ALA A 156 31.05 12.36 -7.13
CA ALA A 156 31.03 13.02 -5.82
C ALA A 156 31.54 12.07 -4.71
N HIS A 157 31.20 10.78 -4.79
CA HIS A 157 31.72 9.78 -3.86
C HIS A 157 33.24 9.59 -4.00
N GLU A 158 33.76 9.52 -5.22
CA GLU A 158 35.21 9.40 -5.47
C GLU A 158 35.98 10.62 -4.97
N GLU A 159 35.41 11.82 -5.10
CA GLU A 159 36.00 13.04 -4.53
C GLU A 159 36.00 13.02 -3.00
N ALA A 160 34.88 12.65 -2.38
CA ALA A 160 34.80 12.49 -0.92
C ALA A 160 35.78 11.43 -0.41
N LEU A 161 35.96 10.33 -1.16
CA LEU A 161 36.92 9.28 -0.84
C LEU A 161 38.37 9.78 -0.96
N ARG A 162 38.70 10.54 -2.01
CA ARG A 162 40.02 11.18 -2.14
C ARG A 162 40.31 12.09 -0.95
N GLN A 163 39.39 13.00 -0.62
CA GLN A 163 39.53 13.90 0.51
C GLN A 163 39.70 13.15 1.83
N PHE A 164 38.92 12.08 2.05
CA PHE A 164 39.04 11.25 3.24
C PHE A 164 40.43 10.60 3.34
N ASN A 165 40.93 10.03 2.25
CA ASN A 165 42.24 9.37 2.18
C ASN A 165 43.39 10.37 2.37
N ASP A 166 43.30 11.56 1.80
CA ASP A 166 44.27 12.64 1.96
C ASP A 166 44.31 13.13 3.41
N THR A 167 43.14 13.27 4.03
CA THR A 167 43.01 13.73 5.42
C THR A 167 43.55 12.69 6.41
N HIS A 168 43.43 11.40 6.10
CA HIS A 168 43.82 10.30 6.99
C HIS A 168 45.14 9.62 6.58
N ASN A 169 45.83 10.15 5.57
CA ASN A 169 47.13 9.68 5.07
C ASN A 169 47.19 8.15 4.84
N LEU A 170 46.06 7.54 4.47
CA LEU A 170 45.92 6.09 4.34
C LEU A 170 46.67 5.55 3.11
N ALA A 171 46.88 6.38 2.08
CA ALA A 171 47.60 6.02 0.87
C ALA A 171 49.12 5.81 1.09
N GLN A 172 49.71 6.35 2.17
CA GLN A 172 51.15 6.17 2.46
C GLN A 172 51.48 4.91 3.27
N LYS A 173 50.48 4.18 3.79
CA LYS A 173 50.73 2.95 4.57
C LYS A 173 50.86 1.68 3.72
N GLU A 174 50.43 1.69 2.47
CA GLU A 174 50.48 0.50 1.60
C GLU A 174 51.78 0.36 0.78
N THR A 175 52.71 1.32 0.83
CA THR A 175 53.99 1.25 0.09
C THR A 175 55.20 0.86 0.96
N VAL A 176 54.98 0.38 2.19
CA VAL A 176 56.06 -0.16 3.05
C VAL A 176 55.72 -1.56 3.50
N ARG A 177 55.96 -2.54 2.63
CA ARG A 177 56.54 -3.86 2.94
C ARG A 177 56.79 -4.69 1.69
#